data_AF-A0A381Y911-F1
#
_entry.id   AF-A0A381Y911-F1
#
_cell.length_a   1.000
_cell.length_b   1.000
_cell.length_c   1.000
_cell.angle_alpha   90.00
_cell.angle_beta   90.00
_cell.angle_gamma   90.00
#
_symmetry.space_group_name_H-M   'P 1'
#
loop_
_entity.id
_entity.type
_entity.pdbx_description
1 polymer ?
#
loop_
_entity_poly.entity_id
_entity_poly.type
_entity_poly.pdbx_seq_one_letter_code
_entity_poly.pdbx_strand_id
1 'polypeptide(L)'
;MPCHAHHSTAVNFDRDSIVSVEGVVTEYKFQNPHVQVLLDVMSENGDVEIWMVELSAKSQLVRSGWTGNEFERGQVITIFGWEGYRERSAYLRRAILPDGTELQPPQLLTERPRRPFRREQ
;
A
#
# COMPACT_ATOMS: atom_id res chain seq x y z
N MET A 1 -10.01 -34.13 -11.60
CA MET A 1 -8.77 -33.40 -11.30
C MET A 1 -9.17 -32.11 -10.60
N PRO A 2 -9.03 -31.99 -9.27
CA PRO A 2 -9.28 -30.72 -8.61
C PRO A 2 -8.09 -29.80 -8.89
N CYS A 3 -8.32 -28.75 -9.67
CA CYS A 3 -7.40 -27.63 -9.78
C CYS A 3 -7.29 -26.99 -8.39
N HIS A 4 -6.09 -26.99 -7.82
CA HIS A 4 -5.78 -26.16 -6.68
C HIS A 4 -5.89 -24.71 -7.14
N ALA A 5 -7.05 -24.09 -6.91
CA ALA A 5 -7.14 -22.65 -6.77
C ALA A 5 -6.30 -22.31 -5.53
N HIS A 6 -5.21 -21.57 -5.74
CA HIS A 6 -4.35 -21.09 -4.67
C HIS A 6 -5.17 -20.05 -3.89
N HIS A 7 -5.86 -20.48 -2.84
CA HIS A 7 -6.51 -19.59 -1.89
C HIS A 7 -5.42 -18.76 -1.22
N SER A 8 -5.25 -17.51 -1.65
CA SER A 8 -4.43 -16.53 -0.94
C SER A 8 -5.05 -16.30 0.43
N THR A 9 -4.52 -16.99 1.44
CA THR A 9 -4.93 -16.86 2.84
C THR A 9 -3.75 -16.33 3.62
N ALA A 10 -3.72 -15.01 3.81
CA ALA A 10 -2.83 -14.27 4.69
C ALA A 10 -3.32 -12.80 4.68
N VAL A 11 -3.68 -12.10 5.75
CA VAL A 11 -3.64 -12.29 7.20
C VAL A 11 -4.59 -11.22 7.78
N ASN A 12 -5.52 -11.62 8.65
CA ASN A 12 -6.25 -10.73 9.56
C ASN A 12 -5.26 -9.97 10.46
N PHE A 13 -5.23 -8.63 10.52
CA PHE A 13 -4.89 -7.87 11.74
C PHE A 13 -5.44 -6.43 11.71
N ASP A 14 -6.55 -6.23 12.42
CA ASP A 14 -7.22 -4.98 12.82
C ASP A 14 -6.30 -4.12 13.73
N ARG A 15 -6.32 -2.77 13.71
CA ARG A 15 -7.07 -1.88 14.63
C ARG A 15 -6.78 -0.41 14.31
N ASP A 16 -7.46 0.34 13.44
CA ASP A 16 -8.84 0.81 13.70
C ASP A 16 -9.58 1.36 12.44
N SER A 17 -8.98 1.35 11.23
CA SER A 17 -9.62 1.70 9.92
C SER A 17 -8.59 1.53 8.79
N ILE A 18 -8.04 0.33 8.63
CA ILE A 18 -7.16 0.03 7.49
C ILE A 18 -8.04 -0.57 6.39
N VAL A 19 -8.07 0.07 5.23
CA VAL A 19 -8.72 -0.46 4.03
C VAL A 19 -7.78 -1.41 3.31
N SER A 20 -8.32 -2.55 2.89
CA SER A 20 -7.66 -3.49 2.00
C SER A 20 -8.25 -3.31 0.61
N VAL A 21 -7.40 -3.00 -0.37
CA VAL A 21 -7.82 -2.75 -1.74
C VAL A 21 -6.97 -3.60 -2.67
N GLU A 22 -7.61 -4.52 -3.37
CA GLU A 22 -6.97 -5.33 -4.40
C GLU A 22 -7.35 -4.80 -5.77
N GLY A 23 -6.35 -4.50 -6.60
CA GLY A 23 -6.60 -3.92 -7.90
C GLY A 23 -5.42 -4.01 -8.85
N VAL A 24 -5.67 -3.67 -10.11
CA VAL A 24 -4.69 -3.64 -11.18
C VAL A 24 -4.02 -2.26 -11.22
N VAL A 25 -2.70 -2.21 -11.17
CA VAL A 25 -1.95 -0.95 -11.31
C VAL A 25 -2.17 -0.36 -12.70
N THR A 26 -2.84 0.77 -12.78
CA THR A 26 -3.06 1.49 -14.05
C THR A 26 -2.05 2.58 -14.29
N GLU A 27 -1.59 3.23 -13.22
CA GLU A 27 -0.60 4.30 -13.29
C GLU A 27 0.23 4.39 -12.02
N TYR A 28 1.53 4.63 -12.18
CA TYR A 28 2.45 4.85 -11.07
C TYR A 28 3.20 6.16 -11.25
N LYS A 29 2.88 7.14 -10.40
CA LYS A 29 3.48 8.48 -10.39
C LYS A 29 4.58 8.56 -9.35
N PHE A 30 5.80 8.18 -9.73
CA PHE A 30 6.98 8.30 -8.88
C PHE A 30 7.62 9.70 -8.92
N GLN A 31 6.86 10.70 -8.44
CA GLN A 31 7.23 12.11 -8.47
C GLN A 31 7.15 12.78 -7.09
N ASN A 32 7.74 13.98 -6.96
CA ASN A 32 7.67 14.81 -5.76
C ASN A 32 6.47 15.79 -5.89
N PRO A 33 5.72 16.16 -4.82
CA PRO A 33 5.97 15.94 -3.40
C PRO A 33 5.51 14.60 -2.83
N HIS A 34 4.54 13.93 -3.45
CA HIS A 34 4.02 12.62 -3.03
C HIS A 34 3.98 11.66 -4.21
N VAL A 35 4.36 10.42 -3.93
CA VAL A 35 4.22 9.32 -4.88
C VAL A 35 2.79 8.82 -4.84
N GLN A 36 2.20 8.57 -6.01
CA GLN A 36 0.82 8.13 -6.14
C GLN A 36 0.74 6.89 -7.04
N VAL A 37 -0.13 5.94 -6.70
CA VAL A 37 -0.44 4.74 -7.49
C VAL A 37 -1.94 4.76 -7.76
N LEU A 38 -2.34 4.58 -9.02
CA LEU A 38 -3.74 4.39 -9.39
C LEU A 38 -3.98 2.89 -9.61
N LEU A 39 -5.09 2.41 -9.05
CA LEU A 39 -5.51 1.02 -9.11
C LEU A 39 -6.91 0.93 -9.71
N ASP A 40 -7.11 0.02 -10.64
CA ASP A 40 -8.45 -0.40 -11.08
C ASP A 40 -8.90 -1.56 -10.21
N VAL A 41 -9.94 -1.32 -9.42
CA VAL A 41 -10.50 -2.24 -8.42
C VAL A 41 -11.84 -2.73 -8.93
N MET A 42 -12.02 -4.04 -9.00
CA MET A 42 -13.32 -4.61 -9.35
C MET A 42 -14.23 -4.56 -8.13
N SER A 43 -15.33 -3.81 -8.23
CA SER A 43 -16.38 -3.79 -7.23
C SER A 43 -17.21 -5.09 -7.26
N GLU A 44 -17.91 -5.38 -6.17
CA GLU A 44 -18.82 -6.55 -6.06
C GLU A 44 -19.93 -6.52 -7.14
N ASN A 45 -20.28 -5.33 -7.61
CA ASN A 45 -21.26 -5.12 -8.70
C ASN A 45 -20.71 -5.41 -10.11
N GLY A 46 -19.41 -5.70 -10.23
CA GLY A 46 -18.73 -5.91 -11.51
C GLY A 46 -18.24 -4.62 -12.20
N ASP A 47 -18.41 -3.47 -11.55
CA ASP A 47 -17.89 -2.19 -12.02
C ASP A 47 -16.40 -2.00 -11.68
N VAL A 48 -15.66 -1.31 -12.55
CA VAL A 48 -14.26 -0.92 -12.29
C VAL A 48 -14.23 0.43 -11.58
N GLU A 49 -13.66 0.46 -10.39
CA GLU A 49 -13.44 1.66 -9.60
C GLU A 49 -11.97 2.06 -9.58
N ILE A 50 -11.69 3.32 -9.88
CA ILE A 50 -10.34 3.87 -9.81
C ILE A 50 -10.05 4.27 -8.36
N TRP A 51 -9.06 3.61 -7.76
CA TRP A 51 -8.53 3.92 -6.43
C TRP A 51 -7.20 4.64 -6.54
N MET A 52 -7.08 5.74 -5.80
CA MET A 52 -5.84 6.52 -5.70
C MET A 52 -5.15 6.23 -4.37
N VAL A 53 -3.96 5.65 -4.47
CA VAL A 53 -3.13 5.30 -3.31
C VAL A 53 -1.97 6.27 -3.21
N GLU A 54 -1.89 6.99 -2.11
CA GLU A 54 -0.82 7.94 -1.84
C GLU A 54 0.25 7.33 -0.95
N LEU A 55 1.51 7.65 -1.23
CA LEU A 55 2.69 7.20 -0.50
C LEU A 55 3.46 8.40 0.07
N SER A 56 4.46 8.08 0.89
CA SER A 56 5.48 9.02 1.36
C SER A 56 6.17 9.75 0.20
N ALA A 57 6.80 10.89 0.50
CA ALA A 57 7.53 11.66 -0.52
C ALA A 57 8.59 10.81 -1.23
N LYS A 58 8.79 11.04 -2.54
CA LYS A 58 9.78 10.34 -3.36
C LYS A 58 11.15 10.29 -2.70
N SER A 59 11.62 11.43 -2.16
CA SER A 59 12.91 11.52 -1.49
C SER A 59 13.03 10.60 -0.26
N GLN A 60 11.92 10.31 0.43
CA GLN A 60 11.91 9.35 1.53
C GLN A 60 11.93 7.91 1.01
N LEU A 61 11.12 7.61 0.00
CA LEU A 61 11.07 6.28 -0.61
C LEU A 61 12.42 5.88 -1.21
N VAL A 62 13.07 6.78 -1.94
CA VAL A 62 14.42 6.57 -2.50
C VAL A 62 15.45 6.30 -1.40
N ARG A 63 15.37 7.03 -0.28
CA ARG A 63 16.24 6.77 0.89
C ARG A 63 15.98 5.42 1.55
N SER A 64 14.76 4.88 1.40
CA SER A 64 14.39 3.54 1.83
C SER A 64 14.65 2.47 0.78
N GLY A 65 15.32 2.81 -0.33
CA GLY A 65 15.70 1.86 -1.38
C GLY A 65 14.69 1.67 -2.50
N TRP A 66 13.60 2.46 -2.54
CA TRP A 66 12.63 2.41 -3.63
C TRP A 66 13.18 3.13 -4.86
N THR A 67 12.99 2.51 -6.01
CA THR A 67 13.52 2.92 -7.31
C THR A 67 12.46 3.52 -8.23
N GLY A 68 11.17 3.31 -7.94
CA GLY A 68 10.10 3.66 -8.85
C GLY A 68 9.75 2.54 -9.84
N ASN A 69 10.29 1.34 -9.63
CA ASN A 69 10.00 0.13 -10.40
C ASN A 69 9.31 -0.95 -9.55
N GLU A 70 8.85 -0.59 -8.35
CA GLU A 70 8.20 -1.51 -7.42
C GLU A 70 6.81 -1.96 -7.89
N PHE A 71 6.14 -1.11 -8.69
CA PHE A 71 4.82 -1.36 -9.24
C PHE A 71 4.87 -1.28 -10.76
N GLU A 72 4.47 -2.36 -11.42
CA GLU A 72 4.36 -2.40 -12.87
C GLU A 72 2.92 -2.20 -13.33
N ARG A 73 2.74 -1.50 -14.45
CA ARG A 73 1.42 -1.33 -15.04
C ARG A 73 0.84 -2.68 -15.47
N GLY A 74 -0.41 -2.95 -15.10
CA GLY A 74 -1.08 -4.24 -15.36
C GLY A 74 -0.86 -5.29 -14.28
N GLN A 75 -0.08 -4.98 -13.24
CA GLN A 75 0.15 -5.87 -12.12
C GLN A 75 -1.02 -5.83 -11.13
N VAL A 76 -1.49 -6.99 -10.69
CA VAL A 76 -2.46 -7.10 -9.60
C VAL A 76 -1.70 -7.03 -8.28
N ILE A 77 -2.04 -6.05 -7.44
CA ILE A 77 -1.45 -5.89 -6.12
C ILE A 77 -2.54 -5.73 -5.06
N THR A 78 -2.25 -6.17 -3.85
CA THR A 78 -3.13 -5.94 -2.69
C THR A 78 -2.49 -4.87 -1.82
N ILE A 79 -3.14 -3.73 -1.67
CA ILE A 79 -2.67 -2.65 -0.79
C ILE A 79 -3.46 -2.62 0.52
N PHE A 80 -2.75 -2.27 1.57
CA PHE A 80 -3.29 -2.04 2.91
C PHE A 80 -2.89 -0.63 3.30
N GLY A 81 -3.88 0.19 3.60
CA GLY A 81 -3.65 1.60 3.85
C GLY A 81 -4.72 2.22 4.73
N TRP A 82 -4.47 3.43 5.21
CA TRP A 82 -5.51 4.22 5.87
C TRP A 82 -6.41 4.80 4.80
N GLU A 83 -7.72 4.70 4.98
CA GLU A 83 -8.66 5.38 4.09
C GLU A 83 -8.38 6.88 4.14
N GLY A 84 -8.21 7.47 2.96
CA GLY A 84 -8.06 8.91 2.83
C GLY A 84 -9.40 9.61 2.95
N TYR A 85 -9.38 10.90 3.21
CA TYR A 85 -10.61 11.70 3.30
C TYR A 85 -11.38 11.79 1.97
N ARG A 86 -10.71 11.53 0.84
CA ARG A 86 -11.37 11.50 -0.48
C ARG A 86 -11.93 10.11 -0.75
N GLU A 87 -13.04 10.08 -1.49
CA GLU A 87 -13.59 8.83 -2.01
C GLU A 87 -12.53 8.06 -2.80
N ARG A 88 -12.45 6.74 -2.56
CA ARG A 88 -11.51 5.83 -3.22
C ARG A 88 -10.05 6.30 -3.11
N SER A 89 -9.69 6.88 -1.97
CA SER A 89 -8.32 7.26 -1.67
C SER A 89 -7.80 6.48 -0.46
N ALA A 90 -6.52 6.11 -0.48
CA ALA A 90 -5.88 5.46 0.64
C ALA A 90 -4.42 5.88 0.78
N TYR A 91 -3.91 5.90 2.01
CA TYR A 91 -2.49 6.09 2.28
C TYR A 91 -1.80 4.74 2.48
N LEU A 92 -0.84 4.41 1.62
CA LEU A 92 -0.18 3.10 1.63
C LEU A 92 0.58 2.85 2.95
N ARG A 93 0.25 1.74 3.61
CA ARG A 93 0.99 1.22 4.77
C ARG A 93 1.75 -0.04 4.44
N ARG A 94 1.21 -0.87 3.56
CA ARG A 94 1.81 -2.12 3.08
C ARG A 94 1.20 -2.47 1.72
N ALA A 95 2.00 -2.97 0.80
CA ALA A 95 1.55 -3.60 -0.43
C ALA A 95 2.03 -5.04 -0.47
N ILE A 96 1.22 -5.94 -1.02
CA ILE A 96 1.58 -7.32 -1.33
C ILE A 96 1.60 -7.43 -2.85
N LEU A 97 2.76 -7.80 -3.38
CA LEU A 97 2.99 -8.09 -4.78
C LEU A 97 2.45 -9.48 -5.13
N PRO A 98 2.17 -9.77 -6.43
CA PRO A 98 1.65 -11.06 -6.86
C PRO A 98 2.64 -12.22 -6.63
N ASP A 99 3.93 -11.96 -6.45
CA ASP A 99 4.92 -12.98 -6.07
C ASP A 99 4.91 -13.29 -4.55
N GLY A 100 4.09 -12.58 -3.77
CA GLY A 100 4.04 -12.67 -2.31
C GLY A 100 4.99 -11.71 -1.58
N THR A 101 5.78 -10.92 -2.29
CA THR A 101 6.68 -9.92 -1.72
C THR A 101 5.88 -8.80 -1.07
N GLU A 102 6.16 -8.55 0.21
CA GLU A 102 5.57 -7.45 0.95
C GLU A 102 6.45 -6.20 0.83
N LEU A 103 5.88 -5.11 0.33
CA LEU A 103 6.51 -3.80 0.29
C LEU A 103 5.93 -2.91 1.37
N GLN A 104 6.81 -2.36 2.20
CA GLN A 104 6.42 -1.40 3.24
C GLN A 104 7.11 -0.05 2.98
N PRO A 105 6.37 1.02 2.67
CA PRO A 105 6.96 2.35 2.59
C PRO A 105 7.45 2.79 3.99
N PRO A 106 8.47 3.67 4.05
CA PRO A 106 8.87 4.25 5.32
C PRO A 106 7.67 4.96 5.93
N GLN A 107 7.33 4.55 7.15
CA GLN A 107 6.26 5.16 7.90
C GLN A 107 6.68 6.61 8.19
N LEU A 108 5.83 7.57 7.83
CA LEU A 108 5.99 8.94 8.31
C LEU A 108 6.09 8.86 9.82
N LEU A 109 7.24 9.28 10.35
CA LEU A 109 7.57 9.29 11.77
C LEU A 109 6.76 10.38 12.48
N THR A 110 5.45 10.44 12.29
CA THR A 110 4.55 11.33 13.04
C THR A 110 4.45 10.89 14.49
N GLU A 111 4.85 9.67 14.80
CA GLU A 111 5.22 9.25 16.14
C GLU A 111 6.73 9.32 16.26
N ARG A 112 7.24 10.42 16.84
CA ARG A 112 8.58 10.41 17.44
C ARG A 112 8.73 9.08 18.18
N PRO A 113 9.82 8.31 18.05
CA PRO A 113 10.09 7.27 19.03
C PRO A 113 10.00 7.98 20.38
N ARG A 114 9.04 7.61 21.23
CA ARG A 114 9.10 8.00 22.63
C ARG A 114 10.47 7.49 23.05
N ARG A 115 11.40 8.42 23.27
CA ARG A 115 12.74 8.11 23.77
C ARG A 115 12.54 7.08 24.87
N PRO A 116 13.27 5.95 24.88
CA PRO A 116 13.27 5.13 26.08
C PRO A 116 13.66 6.08 27.21
N PHE A 117 12.76 6.21 28.19
CA PHE A 117 12.99 7.05 29.35
C PHE A 117 14.27 6.50 30.00
N ARG A 118 15.38 7.24 29.87
CA ARG A 118 16.62 6.96 30.59
C ARG A 118 16.26 7.10 32.06
N ARG A 119 16.08 5.97 32.76
CA ARG A 119 16.18 5.93 34.21
C ARG A 119 17.66 6.15 34.54
N GLU A 120 17.98 7.39 34.91
CA GLU A 120 19.21 7.72 35.63
C GLU A 120 19.12 7.05 37.01
N GLN A 121 20.17 6.34 37.41
CA GLN A 121 20.43 5.92 38.79
C GLN A 121 21.55 6.80 39.34
#